data_AF-A0A6B1G6V7-F1
#
_entry.id   AF-A0A6B1G6V7-F1
#
_cell.length_a   1.000
_cell.length_b   1.000
_cell.length_c   1.000
_cell.angle_alpha   90.00
_cell.angle_beta   90.00
_cell.angle_gamma   90.00
#
_symmetry.space_group_name_H-M   'P 1'
#
loop_
_entity.id
_entity.type
_entity.pdbx_description
1 polymer ?
#
loop_
_entity_poly.entity_id
_entity_poly.type
_entity_poly.pdbx_seq_one_letter_code
_entity_poly.pdbx_strand_id
1 'polypeptide(L)'
;MTITPETYDGPTEVDFHFDVMCPWAYQTSIWMRDVRDQLGLTVNWKFFSLEEVNLREGKKHPWERDWSYGWSMMRIGAILRRESMDLLDQWYAVSGEALHVDGNRPHNPDVARHLLEQIGADPGIVELSIDDQSTHDEIKAEHQRVIDSGGFGVPTLYFGDTAIFGPVLLDPPTGKAALRMWELVIGWLEFPHLYEIQHMPRDEKKIFDTFRPYLEARDWVSINRGKEVGFEPAAAD
;
A
#
# COMPACT_ATOMS: atom_id res chain seq x y z
N MET A 1 24.30 -1.93 16.87
CA MET A 1 24.13 -0.55 17.37
C MET A 1 22.80 -0.10 16.78
N THR A 2 21.85 0.41 17.58
CA THR A 2 20.54 0.82 17.04
C THR A 2 20.67 2.24 16.51
N ILE A 3 20.33 2.48 15.24
CA ILE A 3 20.30 3.80 14.64
C ILE A 3 19.45 4.76 15.48
N THR A 4 19.97 5.97 15.66
CA THR A 4 19.20 7.12 16.15
C THR A 4 19.21 8.20 15.07
N PRO A 5 18.32 9.20 15.14
CA PRO A 5 18.31 10.29 14.16
C PRO A 5 19.65 11.00 14.05
N GLU A 6 20.42 11.12 15.14
CA GLU A 6 21.73 11.79 15.12
C GLU A 6 22.83 10.96 14.45
N THR A 7 22.66 9.64 14.38
CA THR A 7 23.66 8.71 13.83
C THR A 7 23.24 8.11 12.50
N TYR A 8 22.11 8.54 11.94
CA TYR A 8 21.55 7.98 10.71
C TYR A 8 22.25 8.56 9.49
N ASP A 9 22.82 7.70 8.66
CA ASP A 9 23.53 8.04 7.41
C ASP A 9 22.95 7.31 6.18
N GLY A 10 21.78 6.69 6.32
CA GLY A 10 21.08 5.97 5.25
C GLY A 10 20.24 6.89 4.34
N PRO A 11 19.41 6.30 3.46
CA PRO A 11 18.52 7.06 2.56
C PRO A 11 17.60 8.02 3.32
N THR A 12 17.52 9.27 2.86
CA THR A 12 16.65 10.30 3.44
C THR A 12 15.28 10.38 2.76
N GLU A 13 15.11 9.67 1.65
CA GLU A 13 13.86 9.57 0.89
C GLU A 13 13.57 8.14 0.46
N VAL A 14 12.27 7.82 0.32
CA VAL A 14 11.79 6.53 -0.19
C VAL A 14 10.50 6.71 -0.97
N ASP A 15 10.45 6.10 -2.14
CA ASP A 15 9.25 6.00 -2.96
C ASP A 15 8.50 4.72 -2.55
N PHE A 16 7.36 4.87 -1.86
CA PHE A 16 6.55 3.75 -1.36
C PHE A 16 5.36 3.51 -2.29
N HIS A 17 5.40 2.42 -3.07
CA HIS A 17 4.28 2.01 -3.90
C HIS A 17 3.24 1.24 -3.08
N PHE A 18 1.98 1.67 -3.16
CA PHE A 18 0.86 1.11 -2.41
C PHE A 18 -0.42 0.95 -3.26
N ASP A 19 -1.30 0.10 -2.74
CA ASP A 19 -2.70 0.00 -3.10
C ASP A 19 -3.49 -0.02 -1.78
N VAL A 20 -4.51 0.84 -1.64
CA VAL A 20 -5.39 0.85 -0.46
C VAL A 20 -6.00 -0.53 -0.25
N MET A 21 -6.23 -1.31 -1.30
CA MET A 21 -6.84 -2.63 -1.19
C MET A 21 -5.88 -3.70 -0.64
N CYS A 22 -4.58 -3.41 -0.48
CA CYS A 22 -3.61 -4.38 0.00
C CYS A 22 -3.47 -4.35 1.54
N PRO A 23 -3.90 -5.40 2.26
CA PRO A 23 -3.75 -5.44 3.72
C PRO A 23 -2.28 -5.47 4.16
N TRP A 24 -1.40 -6.10 3.38
CA TRP A 24 0.03 -6.13 3.66
C TRP A 24 0.69 -4.77 3.48
N ALA A 25 0.36 -4.04 2.40
CA ALA A 25 0.90 -2.70 2.19
C ALA A 25 0.41 -1.73 3.26
N TYR A 26 -0.84 -1.89 3.73
CA TYR A 26 -1.37 -1.12 4.85
C TYR A 26 -0.55 -1.33 6.13
N GLN A 27 -0.31 -2.58 6.54
CA GLN A 27 0.53 -2.86 7.71
C GLN A 27 1.93 -2.27 7.58
N THR A 28 2.56 -2.44 6.41
CA THR A 28 3.89 -1.87 6.15
C THR A 28 3.86 -0.33 6.13
N SER A 29 2.76 0.30 5.74
CA SER A 29 2.61 1.75 5.79
C SER A 29 2.59 2.31 7.22
N ILE A 30 2.03 1.56 8.19
CA ILE A 30 2.05 1.94 9.61
C ILE A 30 3.51 1.98 10.09
N TRP A 31 4.27 0.93 9.80
CA TRP A 31 5.71 0.87 10.10
C TRP A 31 6.48 2.00 9.41
N MET A 32 6.22 2.25 8.13
CA MET A 32 6.92 3.30 7.37
C MET A 32 6.66 4.70 7.95
N ARG A 33 5.45 5.01 8.40
CA ARG A 33 5.14 6.28 9.07
C ARG A 33 5.91 6.44 10.38
N ASP A 34 5.99 5.38 11.21
CA ASP A 34 6.78 5.40 12.45
C ASP A 34 8.27 5.65 12.20
N VAL A 35 8.84 5.03 11.16
CA VAL A 35 10.24 5.25 10.75
C VAL A 35 10.44 6.66 10.20
N ARG A 36 9.52 7.14 9.33
CA ARG A 36 9.52 8.50 8.78
C ARG A 36 9.56 9.54 9.89
N ASP A 37 8.67 9.42 10.87
CA ASP A 37 8.51 10.40 11.93
C ASP A 37 9.73 10.41 12.88
N GLN A 38 10.35 9.24 13.12
CA GLN A 38 11.56 9.14 13.92
C GLN A 38 12.79 9.72 13.22
N LEU A 39 13.00 9.41 11.94
CA LEU A 39 14.22 9.77 11.21
C LEU A 39 14.09 11.06 10.38
N GLY A 40 12.89 11.64 10.28
CA GLY A 40 12.62 12.80 9.43
C GLY A 40 12.76 12.49 7.94
N LEU A 41 12.36 11.29 7.51
CA LEU A 41 12.44 10.89 6.09
C LEU A 41 11.39 11.60 5.23
N THR A 42 11.68 11.71 3.94
CA THR A 42 10.66 12.00 2.94
C THR A 42 10.07 10.69 2.41
N VAL A 43 8.77 10.47 2.63
CA VAL A 43 8.06 9.32 2.03
C VAL A 43 7.20 9.83 0.89
N ASN A 44 7.52 9.40 -0.33
CA ASN A 44 6.71 9.69 -1.50
C ASN A 44 5.76 8.52 -1.73
N TRP A 45 4.47 8.72 -1.48
CA TRP A 45 3.47 7.70 -1.75
C TRP A 45 3.19 7.60 -3.25
N LYS A 46 3.34 6.39 -3.80
CA LYS A 46 3.23 6.05 -5.21
C LYS A 46 2.13 5.01 -5.43
N PHE A 47 1.45 5.07 -6.57
CA PHE A 47 0.35 4.17 -6.86
C PHE A 47 0.80 2.89 -7.54
N PHE A 48 0.19 1.77 -7.17
CA PHE A 48 0.32 0.52 -7.91
C PHE A 48 -0.99 -0.27 -7.85
N SER A 49 -1.60 -0.53 -9.00
CA SER A 49 -2.89 -1.22 -9.09
C SER A 49 -2.78 -2.75 -8.95
N LEU A 50 -3.33 -3.28 -7.86
CA LEU A 50 -3.55 -4.73 -7.72
C LEU A 50 -4.63 -5.25 -8.69
N GLU A 51 -5.61 -4.42 -9.03
CA GLU A 51 -6.65 -4.80 -10.01
C GLU A 51 -6.07 -4.98 -11.41
N GLU A 52 -5.05 -4.19 -11.77
CA GLU A 52 -4.40 -4.27 -13.07
C GLU A 52 -3.42 -5.44 -13.14
N VAL A 53 -2.52 -5.58 -12.16
CA VAL A 53 -1.52 -6.68 -12.19
C VAL A 53 -2.19 -8.06 -12.13
N ASN A 54 -3.38 -8.15 -11.51
CA ASN A 54 -4.15 -9.39 -11.40
C ASN A 54 -5.32 -9.47 -12.40
N LEU A 55 -5.32 -8.62 -13.44
CA LEU A 55 -6.38 -8.62 -14.44
C LEU A 55 -6.48 -9.97 -15.14
N ARG A 56 -7.69 -10.51 -15.23
CA ARG A 56 -7.96 -11.76 -15.95
C ARG A 56 -8.29 -11.47 -17.40
N GLU A 57 -7.91 -12.39 -18.28
CA GLU A 57 -8.25 -12.32 -19.70
C GLU A 57 -9.76 -12.11 -19.91
N GLY A 58 -10.11 -11.17 -20.80
CA GLY A 58 -11.50 -10.82 -21.11
C GLY A 58 -12.22 -9.94 -20.08
N LYS A 59 -11.53 -9.47 -19.03
CA LYS A 59 -12.07 -8.45 -18.11
C LYS A 59 -11.66 -7.04 -18.54
N LYS A 60 -12.50 -6.06 -18.20
CA LYS A 60 -12.20 -4.64 -18.41
C LYS A 60 -11.08 -4.19 -17.48
N HIS A 61 -10.17 -3.40 -17.99
CA HIS A 61 -9.17 -2.71 -17.18
C HIS A 61 -9.84 -1.79 -16.15
N PRO A 62 -9.20 -1.50 -15.01
CA PRO A 62 -9.75 -0.60 -13.99
C PRO A 62 -10.10 0.81 -14.50
N TRP A 63 -9.38 1.33 -15.49
CA TRP A 63 -9.66 2.63 -16.09
C TRP A 63 -10.78 2.63 -17.14
N GLU A 64 -11.27 1.46 -17.55
CA GLU A 64 -12.40 1.33 -18.49
C GLU A 64 -13.75 1.22 -17.77
N ARG A 65 -13.73 1.33 -16.44
CA ARG A 65 -14.89 1.22 -15.56
C ARG A 65 -15.22 2.60 -14.99
N ASP A 66 -16.51 2.91 -14.87
CA ASP A 66 -16.98 4.16 -14.27
C ASP A 66 -16.49 4.30 -12.82
N TRP A 67 -16.40 3.16 -12.12
CA TRP A 67 -15.87 3.08 -10.77
C TRP A 67 -15.21 1.71 -10.52
N SER A 68 -14.09 1.72 -9.82
CA SER A 68 -13.25 0.55 -9.53
C SER A 68 -12.88 0.54 -8.04
N TYR A 69 -12.48 -0.63 -7.51
CA TYR A 69 -12.26 -0.76 -6.07
C TYR A 69 -10.98 -0.03 -5.61
N GLY A 70 -9.82 -0.44 -6.11
CA GLY A 70 -8.54 0.19 -5.80
C GLY A 70 -8.26 1.39 -6.69
N TRP A 71 -8.59 1.29 -7.98
CA TRP A 71 -8.23 2.35 -8.93
C TRP A 71 -8.92 3.68 -8.65
N SER A 72 -10.21 3.69 -8.29
CA SER A 72 -10.89 4.94 -7.93
C SER A 72 -10.29 5.59 -6.67
N MET A 73 -9.86 4.78 -5.70
CA MET A 73 -9.17 5.26 -4.49
C MET A 73 -7.83 5.93 -4.83
N MET A 74 -7.10 5.40 -5.81
CA MET A 74 -5.86 6.01 -6.32
C MET A 74 -6.15 7.31 -7.06
N ARG A 75 -7.26 7.41 -7.81
CA ARG A 75 -7.64 8.65 -8.50
C ARG A 75 -7.95 9.78 -7.50
N ILE A 76 -8.68 9.48 -6.42
CA ILE A 76 -8.87 10.43 -5.31
C ILE A 76 -7.52 10.84 -4.73
N GLY A 77 -6.65 9.87 -4.45
CA GLY A 77 -5.31 10.13 -3.95
C GLY A 77 -4.47 11.01 -4.89
N ALA A 78 -4.58 10.81 -6.21
CA ALA A 78 -3.87 11.61 -7.20
C ALA A 78 -4.34 13.07 -7.20
N ILE A 79 -5.64 13.33 -7.02
CA ILE A 79 -6.15 14.70 -6.85
C ILE A 79 -5.58 15.33 -5.58
N LEU A 80 -5.64 14.63 -4.45
CA LEU A 80 -5.11 15.12 -3.16
C LEU A 80 -3.60 15.39 -3.21
N ARG A 81 -2.83 14.53 -3.90
CA ARG A 81 -1.38 14.67 -4.06
C ARG A 81 -0.98 15.97 -4.77
N ARG A 82 -1.86 16.54 -5.62
CA ARG A 82 -1.60 17.83 -6.27
C ARG A 82 -1.59 18.99 -5.30
N GLU A 83 -2.29 18.86 -4.18
CA GLU A 83 -2.25 19.83 -3.09
C GLU A 83 -1.05 19.57 -2.18
N SER A 84 -0.89 18.34 -1.68
CA SER A 84 0.31 17.96 -0.94
C SER A 84 0.46 16.44 -0.82
N MET A 85 1.70 15.99 -0.61
CA MET A 85 1.98 14.59 -0.27
C MET A 85 1.37 14.21 1.10
N ASP A 86 1.27 15.16 2.02
CA ASP A 86 0.67 14.94 3.35
C ASP A 86 -0.83 14.64 3.27
N LEU A 87 -1.56 15.25 2.32
CA LEU A 87 -2.98 14.93 2.10
C LEU A 87 -3.15 13.53 1.49
N LEU A 88 -2.25 13.11 0.58
CA LEU A 88 -2.23 11.72 0.12
C LEU A 88 -1.91 10.75 1.26
N ASP A 89 -0.97 11.10 2.15
CA ASP A 89 -0.65 10.29 3.33
C ASP A 89 -1.86 10.10 4.24
N GLN A 90 -2.56 11.20 4.56
CA GLN A 90 -3.76 11.19 5.39
C GLN A 90 -4.87 10.37 4.74
N TRP A 91 -5.11 10.55 3.45
CA TRP A 91 -6.08 9.75 2.70
C TRP A 91 -5.77 8.26 2.75
N TYR A 92 -4.50 7.89 2.52
CA TYR A 92 -4.10 6.51 2.62
C TYR A 92 -4.29 5.96 4.04
N ALA A 93 -3.96 6.74 5.07
CA ALA A 93 -4.14 6.35 6.45
C ALA A 93 -5.61 6.07 6.79
N VAL A 94 -6.51 7.04 6.56
CA VAL A 94 -7.93 6.90 6.94
C VAL A 94 -8.67 5.88 6.10
N SER A 95 -8.38 5.77 4.80
CA SER A 95 -9.00 4.76 3.95
C SER A 95 -8.49 3.35 4.24
N GLY A 96 -7.19 3.23 4.57
CA GLY A 96 -6.60 1.98 5.02
C GLY A 96 -7.17 1.50 6.35
N GLU A 97 -7.29 2.39 7.34
CA GLU A 97 -7.90 2.08 8.63
C GLU A 97 -9.37 1.65 8.46
N ALA A 98 -10.14 2.43 7.69
CA ALA A 98 -11.53 2.10 7.39
C ALA A 98 -11.67 0.68 6.79
N LEU A 99 -10.82 0.30 5.84
CA LEU A 99 -10.92 -1.01 5.18
C LEU A 99 -10.36 -2.15 6.04
N HIS A 100 -9.17 -1.98 6.61
CA HIS A 100 -8.40 -3.09 7.17
C HIS A 100 -8.59 -3.27 8.67
N VAL A 101 -9.07 -2.24 9.37
CA VAL A 101 -9.31 -2.26 10.82
C VAL A 101 -10.81 -2.27 11.11
N ASP A 102 -11.55 -1.33 10.54
CA ASP A 102 -12.97 -1.13 10.89
C ASP A 102 -13.93 -2.01 10.07
N GLY A 103 -13.47 -2.58 8.96
CA GLY A 103 -14.32 -3.37 8.06
C GLY A 103 -15.31 -2.52 7.24
N ASN A 104 -15.04 -1.23 7.09
CA ASN A 104 -15.76 -0.32 6.20
C ASN A 104 -15.29 -0.48 4.74
N ARG A 105 -16.07 0.08 3.81
CA ARG A 105 -15.84 -0.04 2.37
C ARG A 105 -15.47 1.31 1.78
N PRO A 106 -14.20 1.76 1.85
CA PRO A 106 -13.83 3.08 1.36
C PRO A 106 -13.97 3.20 -0.16
N HIS A 107 -14.01 2.07 -0.88
CA HIS A 107 -14.37 2.01 -2.30
C HIS A 107 -15.85 2.26 -2.58
N ASN A 108 -16.71 2.45 -1.57
CA ASN A 108 -18.03 3.02 -1.77
C ASN A 108 -17.90 4.56 -1.85
N PRO A 109 -18.38 5.23 -2.91
CA PRO A 109 -18.31 6.69 -3.04
C PRO A 109 -18.81 7.47 -1.82
N ASP A 110 -19.88 7.02 -1.16
CA ASP A 110 -20.42 7.72 0.02
C ASP A 110 -19.48 7.62 1.22
N VAL A 111 -18.83 6.46 1.39
CA VAL A 111 -17.80 6.26 2.42
C VAL A 111 -16.55 7.06 2.08
N ALA A 112 -16.14 7.09 0.80
CA ALA A 112 -15.01 7.92 0.35
C ALA A 112 -15.23 9.41 0.66
N ARG A 113 -16.43 9.94 0.38
CA ARG A 113 -16.79 11.33 0.74
C ARG A 113 -16.69 11.56 2.24
N HIS A 114 -17.22 10.64 3.05
CA HIS A 114 -17.13 10.76 4.49
C HIS A 114 -15.69 10.77 5.00
N LEU A 115 -14.82 9.92 4.45
CA LEU A 115 -13.40 9.87 4.82
C LEU A 115 -12.63 11.13 4.38
N LEU A 116 -12.98 11.73 3.23
CA LEU A 116 -12.43 13.02 2.82
C LEU A 116 -12.77 14.12 3.84
N GLU A 117 -14.03 14.16 4.30
CA GLU A 117 -14.46 15.12 5.33
C GLU A 117 -13.68 14.95 6.64
N GLN A 118 -13.37 13.71 7.05
CA GLN A 118 -12.60 13.43 8.28
C GLN A 118 -11.19 14.06 8.26
N ILE A 119 -10.57 14.14 7.09
CA ILE A 119 -9.25 14.77 6.91
C ILE A 119 -9.36 16.25 6.51
N GLY A 120 -10.57 16.81 6.52
CA GLY A 120 -10.83 18.20 6.16
C GLY A 120 -10.74 18.51 4.66
N ALA A 121 -10.74 17.48 3.80
CA ALA A 121 -10.75 17.63 2.35
C ALA A 121 -12.18 17.78 1.81
N ASP A 122 -12.31 18.34 0.61
CA ASP A 122 -13.61 18.50 -0.06
C ASP A 122 -14.16 17.12 -0.50
N PRO A 123 -15.35 16.69 -0.05
CA PRO A 123 -15.97 15.46 -0.52
C PRO A 123 -16.22 15.45 -2.04
N GLY A 124 -16.34 16.62 -2.67
CA GLY A 124 -16.45 16.77 -4.14
C GLY A 124 -15.23 16.27 -4.92
N ILE A 125 -14.11 15.96 -4.24
CA ILE A 125 -12.94 15.31 -4.84
C ILE A 125 -13.30 13.95 -5.45
N VAL A 126 -14.33 13.26 -4.96
CA VAL A 126 -14.81 12.03 -5.59
C VAL A 126 -15.21 12.28 -7.03
N GLU A 127 -16.04 13.28 -7.29
CA GLU A 127 -16.47 13.66 -8.63
C GLU A 127 -15.30 14.23 -9.46
N LEU A 128 -14.47 15.09 -8.87
CA LEU A 128 -13.28 15.62 -9.55
C LEU A 128 -12.34 14.51 -10.01
N SER A 129 -12.18 13.46 -9.20
CA SER A 129 -11.34 12.32 -9.55
C SER A 129 -11.85 11.53 -10.74
N ILE A 130 -13.18 11.47 -10.93
CA ILE A 130 -13.85 10.81 -12.07
C ILE A 130 -13.68 11.64 -13.35
N ASP A 131 -13.89 12.95 -13.24
CA ASP A 131 -13.84 13.87 -14.39
C ASP A 131 -12.40 14.07 -14.90
N ASP A 132 -11.42 14.05 -13.99
CA ASP A 132 -10.02 14.22 -14.35
C ASP A 132 -9.38 12.92 -14.87
N GLN A 133 -9.26 12.84 -16.20
CA GLN A 133 -8.67 11.70 -16.88
C GLN A 133 -7.13 11.64 -16.74
N SER A 134 -6.45 12.74 -16.40
CA SER A 134 -4.99 12.75 -16.28
C SER A 134 -4.52 11.93 -15.06
N THR A 135 -5.42 11.69 -14.10
CA THR A 135 -5.17 10.75 -12.99
C THR A 135 -4.84 9.34 -13.50
N HIS A 136 -5.41 8.91 -14.62
CA HIS A 136 -5.11 7.59 -15.19
C HIS A 136 -3.66 7.47 -15.66
N ASP A 137 -3.15 8.48 -16.36
CA ASP A 137 -1.81 8.44 -16.94
C ASP A 137 -0.73 8.39 -15.85
N GLU A 138 -0.93 9.16 -14.78
CA GLU A 138 -0.06 9.19 -13.60
C GLU A 138 -0.04 7.83 -12.87
N ILE A 139 -1.21 7.24 -12.59
CA ILE A 139 -1.30 5.94 -11.93
C ILE A 139 -0.69 4.84 -12.82
N LYS A 140 -0.93 4.88 -14.14
CA LYS A 140 -0.33 3.93 -15.09
C LYS A 140 1.18 4.04 -15.12
N ALA A 141 1.73 5.24 -15.14
CA ALA A 141 3.18 5.45 -15.15
C ALA A 141 3.84 4.89 -13.88
N GLU A 142 3.27 5.14 -12.69
CA GLU A 142 3.80 4.62 -11.43
C GLU A 142 3.64 3.10 -11.31
N HIS A 143 2.51 2.56 -11.75
CA HIS A 143 2.30 1.12 -11.85
C HIS A 143 3.33 0.46 -12.79
N GLN A 144 3.51 1.02 -13.99
CA GLN A 144 4.41 0.47 -15.01
C GLN A 144 5.87 0.51 -14.55
N ARG A 145 6.29 1.52 -13.79
CA ARG A 145 7.64 1.58 -13.20
C ARG A 145 7.97 0.33 -12.37
N VAL A 146 7.01 -0.15 -11.57
CA VAL A 146 7.15 -1.38 -10.77
C VAL A 146 7.21 -2.62 -11.68
N ILE A 147 6.36 -2.69 -12.70
CA ILE A 147 6.33 -3.81 -13.63
C ILE A 147 7.63 -3.91 -14.44
N ASP A 148 8.14 -2.78 -14.93
CA ASP A 148 9.38 -2.70 -15.71
C ASP A 148 10.61 -3.11 -14.90
N SER A 149 10.58 -2.95 -13.57
CA SER A 149 11.64 -3.46 -12.68
C SER A 149 11.45 -4.92 -12.26
N GLY A 150 10.48 -5.64 -12.85
CA GLY A 150 10.13 -7.02 -12.50
C GLY A 150 9.35 -7.17 -11.18
N GLY A 151 8.89 -6.05 -10.61
CA GLY A 151 8.00 -6.04 -9.47
C GLY A 151 6.60 -6.54 -9.84
N PHE A 152 5.88 -7.08 -8.86
CA PHE A 152 4.60 -7.76 -9.09
C PHE A 152 3.53 -7.40 -8.06
N GLY A 153 3.82 -6.48 -7.13
CA GLY A 153 2.92 -6.20 -6.02
C GLY A 153 3.37 -5.07 -5.12
N VAL A 154 2.64 -4.94 -4.02
CA VAL A 154 2.87 -3.94 -2.98
C VAL A 154 2.94 -4.60 -1.60
N PRO A 155 3.67 -4.02 -0.65
CA PRO A 155 4.46 -2.78 -0.77
C PRO A 155 5.73 -2.99 -1.60
N THR A 156 6.08 -2.01 -2.44
CA THR A 156 7.37 -1.96 -3.13
C THR A 156 8.02 -0.61 -2.86
N LEU A 157 9.24 -0.63 -2.34
CA LEU A 157 10.02 0.55 -1.97
C LEU A 157 11.09 0.83 -3.02
N TYR A 158 11.25 2.09 -3.40
CA TYR A 158 12.37 2.53 -4.24
C TYR A 158 13.30 3.46 -3.48
N PHE A 159 14.59 3.20 -3.65
CA PHE A 159 15.71 4.00 -3.18
C PHE A 159 16.52 4.43 -4.41
N GLY A 160 16.16 5.59 -4.98
CA GLY A 160 16.58 5.96 -6.33
C GLY A 160 16.09 4.94 -7.36
N ASP A 161 17.01 4.26 -8.02
CA ASP A 161 16.73 3.25 -9.05
C ASP A 161 16.58 1.81 -8.49
N THR A 162 16.90 1.59 -7.21
CA THR A 162 16.84 0.26 -6.59
C THR A 162 15.47 0.01 -5.99
N ALA A 163 14.79 -1.04 -6.47
CA ALA A 163 13.51 -1.49 -5.94
C ALA A 163 13.68 -2.64 -4.94
N ILE A 164 12.96 -2.60 -3.82
CA ILE A 164 12.84 -3.69 -2.85
C ILE A 164 11.35 -4.00 -2.64
N PHE A 165 10.94 -5.23 -2.91
CA PHE A 165 9.60 -5.70 -2.55
C PHE A 165 9.54 -6.01 -1.05
N GLY A 166 8.55 -5.46 -0.35
CA GLY A 166 8.41 -5.58 1.10
C GLY A 166 8.95 -4.36 1.87
N PRO A 167 9.18 -4.49 3.19
CA PRO A 167 8.96 -5.70 3.97
C PRO A 167 7.46 -6.04 4.04
N VAL A 168 7.13 -7.32 3.94
CA VAL A 168 5.74 -7.81 4.08
C VAL A 168 5.49 -8.13 5.55
N LEU A 169 4.70 -7.30 6.23
CA LEU A 169 4.52 -7.35 7.68
C LEU A 169 3.08 -7.68 8.05
N LEU A 170 2.89 -8.63 8.99
CA LEU A 170 1.57 -8.90 9.57
C LEU A 170 1.29 -7.98 10.77
N ASP A 171 2.33 -7.76 11.57
CA ASP A 171 2.31 -7.10 12.87
C ASP A 171 3.49 -6.10 12.85
N PRO A 172 3.26 -4.86 12.37
CA PRO A 172 4.35 -3.92 12.12
C PRO A 172 5.02 -3.50 13.43
N PRO A 173 6.36 -3.60 13.52
CA PRO A 173 7.07 -3.15 14.72
C PRO A 173 7.00 -1.63 14.87
N THR A 174 7.11 -1.13 16.11
CA THR A 174 7.09 0.29 16.44
C THR A 174 8.33 0.73 17.22
N GLY A 175 8.61 2.03 17.24
CA GLY A 175 9.73 2.64 17.97
C GLY A 175 11.08 2.05 17.55
N LYS A 176 11.93 1.71 18.53
CA LYS A 176 13.28 1.16 18.26
C LYS A 176 13.26 -0.12 17.42
N ALA A 177 12.19 -0.92 17.51
CA ALA A 177 12.07 -2.13 16.70
C ALA A 177 11.75 -1.80 15.23
N ALA A 178 10.99 -0.73 14.98
CA ALA A 178 10.75 -0.22 13.63
C ALA A 178 12.04 0.26 12.96
N LEU A 179 12.87 1.00 13.70
CA LEU A 179 14.19 1.44 13.21
C LEU A 179 15.11 0.26 12.92
N ARG A 180 15.09 -0.78 13.77
CA ARG A 180 15.85 -2.00 13.50
C ARG A 180 15.35 -2.74 12.25
N MET A 181 14.04 -2.75 11.99
CA MET A 181 13.51 -3.29 10.74
C MET A 181 13.95 -2.45 9.54
N TRP A 182 13.98 -1.12 9.69
CA TRP A 182 14.48 -0.21 8.65
C TRP A 182 15.94 -0.48 8.29
N GLU A 183 16.82 -0.61 9.29
CA GLU A 183 18.22 -1.02 9.08
C GLU A 183 18.34 -2.31 8.26
N LEU A 184 17.51 -3.31 8.56
CA LEU A 184 17.52 -4.58 7.83
C LEU A 184 17.06 -4.41 6.37
N VAL A 185 16.07 -3.56 6.12
CA VAL A 185 15.57 -3.27 4.77
C VAL A 185 16.61 -2.51 3.95
N ILE A 186 17.14 -1.39 4.47
CA ILE A 186 18.13 -0.61 3.72
C ILE A 186 19.48 -1.33 3.62
N GLY A 187 19.79 -2.25 4.53
CA GLY A 187 20.97 -3.10 4.44
C GLY A 187 21.00 -3.98 3.18
N TRP A 188 19.85 -4.27 2.56
CA TRP A 188 19.81 -4.97 1.27
C TRP A 188 20.41 -4.16 0.13
N LEU A 189 20.45 -2.83 0.25
CA LEU A 189 21.07 -1.95 -0.75
C LEU A 189 22.57 -2.22 -0.90
N GLU A 190 23.22 -2.81 0.11
CA GLU A 190 24.63 -3.22 0.07
C GLU A 190 24.86 -4.51 -0.75
N PHE A 191 23.81 -5.26 -1.07
CA PHE A 191 23.90 -6.59 -1.67
C PHE A 191 23.11 -6.68 -3.00
N PRO A 192 23.65 -6.16 -4.12
CA PRO A 192 22.94 -6.08 -5.42
C PRO A 192 22.63 -7.45 -6.07
N HIS A 193 23.11 -8.55 -5.48
CA HIS A 193 22.86 -9.92 -5.93
C HIS A 193 22.03 -10.75 -4.93
N LEU A 194 21.45 -10.11 -3.92
CA LEU A 194 20.47 -10.70 -3.03
C LEU A 194 19.07 -10.48 -3.63
N TYR A 195 18.37 -11.57 -3.96
CA TYR A 195 17.10 -11.49 -4.69
C TYR A 195 15.87 -11.84 -3.84
N GLU A 196 15.96 -12.81 -2.92
CA GLU A 196 14.82 -13.19 -2.09
C GLU A 196 15.29 -13.82 -0.77
N ILE A 197 14.67 -13.37 0.34
CA ILE A 197 14.68 -14.04 1.63
C ILE A 197 13.23 -14.02 2.11
N GLN A 198 12.68 -15.19 2.38
CA GLN A 198 11.31 -15.31 2.83
C GLN A 198 11.23 -16.17 4.09
N HIS A 199 10.47 -15.70 5.07
CA HIS A 199 10.06 -16.56 6.18
C HIS A 199 8.91 -17.45 5.71
N MET A 200 9.06 -18.78 5.82
CA MET A 200 7.98 -19.70 5.45
C MET A 200 6.77 -19.50 6.38
N PRO A 201 5.57 -19.27 5.84
CA PRO A 201 4.38 -19.02 6.66
C PRO A 201 4.03 -20.27 7.47
N ARG A 202 3.83 -20.11 8.79
CA ARG A 202 3.36 -21.17 9.69
C ARG A 202 2.13 -20.78 10.52
N ASP A 203 1.69 -19.53 10.42
CA ASP A 203 0.66 -18.94 11.29
C ASP A 203 -0.58 -18.48 10.49
N GLU A 204 -1.15 -19.36 9.66
CA GLU A 204 -2.31 -19.06 8.82
C GLU A 204 -3.49 -18.51 9.62
N LYS A 205 -3.73 -19.05 10.83
CA LYS A 205 -4.74 -18.54 11.75
C LYS A 205 -4.48 -17.10 12.17
N LYS A 206 -3.24 -16.72 12.51
CA LYS A 206 -2.92 -15.34 12.89
C LYS A 206 -3.13 -14.40 11.69
N ILE A 207 -2.76 -14.83 10.49
CA ILE A 207 -2.97 -14.06 9.25
C ILE A 207 -4.48 -13.83 9.04
N PHE A 208 -5.29 -14.88 9.14
CA PHE A 208 -6.75 -14.78 9.02
C PHE A 208 -7.33 -13.85 10.08
N ASP A 209 -7.00 -14.06 11.36
CA ASP A 209 -7.54 -13.26 12.48
C ASP A 209 -7.20 -11.77 12.31
N THR A 210 -5.98 -11.46 11.85
CA THR A 210 -5.53 -10.08 11.61
C THR A 210 -6.26 -9.43 10.44
N PHE A 211 -6.47 -10.16 9.35
CA PHE A 211 -7.11 -9.62 8.15
C PHE A 211 -8.63 -9.83 8.11
N ARG A 212 -9.22 -10.39 9.15
CA ARG A 212 -10.66 -10.68 9.19
C ARG A 212 -11.53 -9.46 8.86
N PRO A 213 -11.30 -8.24 9.40
CA PRO A 213 -12.11 -7.08 9.03
C PRO A 213 -12.09 -6.80 7.52
N TYR A 214 -10.91 -6.83 6.91
CA TYR A 214 -10.73 -6.73 5.45
C TYR A 214 -11.45 -7.86 4.69
N LEU A 215 -11.32 -9.11 5.17
CA LEU A 215 -11.92 -10.28 4.52
C LEU A 215 -13.45 -10.24 4.53
N GLU A 216 -14.04 -9.63 5.56
CA GLU A 216 -15.49 -9.41 5.71
C GLU A 216 -15.98 -8.20 4.91
N ALA A 217 -15.15 -7.16 4.75
CA ALA A 217 -15.49 -5.93 4.05
C ALA A 217 -15.34 -6.01 2.53
N ARG A 218 -14.43 -6.87 2.02
CA ARG A 218 -14.10 -6.95 0.60
C ARG A 218 -15.25 -7.47 -0.26
N ASP A 219 -15.37 -6.91 -1.46
CA ASP A 219 -16.30 -7.34 -2.50
C ASP A 219 -15.58 -8.14 -3.64
N TRP A 220 -14.35 -8.62 -3.39
CA TRP A 220 -13.51 -9.35 -4.35
C TRP A 220 -12.71 -10.50 -3.71
N VAL A 221 -12.08 -11.32 -4.57
CA VAL A 221 -11.25 -12.47 -4.19
C VAL A 221 -9.79 -12.05 -4.06
N SER A 222 -9.09 -12.49 -3.01
CA SER A 222 -7.65 -12.25 -2.84
C SER A 222 -6.83 -13.13 -3.77
N ILE A 223 -5.76 -12.56 -4.34
CA ILE A 223 -4.81 -13.27 -5.21
C ILE A 223 -3.42 -13.15 -4.60
N ASN A 224 -2.73 -14.27 -4.46
CA ASN A 224 -1.31 -14.31 -4.07
C ASN A 224 -0.53 -14.99 -5.19
N ARG A 225 0.40 -14.26 -5.82
CA ARG A 225 1.23 -14.75 -6.95
C ARG A 225 0.40 -15.47 -8.02
N GLY A 226 -0.71 -14.86 -8.44
CA GLY A 226 -1.60 -15.38 -9.49
C GLY A 226 -2.55 -16.51 -9.07
N LYS A 227 -2.55 -16.92 -7.79
CA LYS A 227 -3.49 -17.94 -7.27
C LYS A 227 -4.56 -17.29 -6.41
N GLU A 228 -5.82 -17.65 -6.62
CA GLU A 228 -6.90 -17.29 -5.69
C GLU A 228 -6.58 -17.88 -4.31
N VAL A 229 -6.62 -17.03 -3.29
CA VAL A 229 -6.48 -17.43 -1.89
C VAL A 229 -7.79 -17.11 -1.17
N GLY A 230 -8.53 -18.16 -0.84
CA GLY A 230 -9.52 -18.11 0.22
C GLY A 230 -8.80 -18.32 1.55
N PHE A 231 -8.92 -17.36 2.47
CA PHE A 231 -8.54 -17.62 3.86
C PHE A 231 -9.77 -18.22 4.53
N GLU A 232 -10.09 -19.48 4.23
CA GLU A 232 -10.94 -20.24 5.12
C GLU A 232 -10.01 -20.87 6.18
N PRO A 233 -10.31 -20.72 7.49
CA PRO A 233 -9.51 -21.41 8.49
C PRO A 233 -9.57 -22.91 8.18
N ALA A 234 -8.40 -23.55 8.01
CA ALA A 234 -8.34 -25.00 8.03
C ALA A 234 -9.04 -25.46 9.31
N ALA A 235 -9.97 -26.43 9.19
CA ALA A 235 -10.56 -27.06 10.35
C ALA A 235 -9.41 -27.53 11.24
N ALA A 236 -9.39 -27.06 12.49
CA ALA A 236 -8.40 -27.51 13.44
C ALA A 236 -8.64 -29.02 13.68
N ASP A 237 -7.71 -29.85 13.22
CA ASP A 237 -7.58 -31.25 13.65
C ASP A 237 -6.92 -31.30 15.04
#